data_AF-A0A527NQM2-F1
#
_entry.id   AF-A0A527NQM2-F1
#
_cell.length_a   1.000
_cell.length_b   1.000
_cell.length_c   1.000
_cell.angle_alpha   90.00
_cell.angle_beta   90.00
_cell.angle_gamma   90.00
#
_symmetry.space_group_name_H-M   'P 1'
#
loop_
_entity.id
_entity.type
_entity.pdbx_description
1 polymer ?
#
loop_
_entity_poly.entity_id
_entity_poly.type
_entity_poly.pdbx_seq_one_letter_code
_entity_poly.pdbx_strand_id
1 'polypeptide(L)'
;MSRRDLSELASCLGRQAEAVCRRYLSNGRRVGRYWVVGDARNTSGRSMFVRLKGPDFGKGAAGKWTEYVAPRVMLRPRDWALS
;
A
#
# COMPACT_ATOMS: atom_id res chain seq x y z
N MET A 1 24.72 11.10 -4.80
CA MET A 1 23.59 10.63 -3.97
C MET A 1 24.11 9.70 -2.88
N SER A 2 24.19 10.21 -1.66
CA SER A 2 24.58 9.42 -0.49
C SER A 2 23.42 8.51 -0.05
N ARG A 3 23.71 7.45 0.73
CA ARG A 3 22.66 6.58 1.31
C ARG A 3 21.67 7.38 2.18
N ARG A 4 22.10 8.50 2.79
CA ARG A 4 21.22 9.36 3.59
C ARG A 4 20.20 10.07 2.70
N ASP A 5 20.61 10.52 1.52
CA ASP A 5 19.72 11.21 0.56
C ASP A 5 18.60 10.28 0.09
N LEU A 6 18.89 8.99 -0.14
CA LEU A 6 17.91 7.99 -0.53
C LEU A 6 16.89 7.69 0.58
N SER A 7 17.35 7.62 1.83
CA SER A 7 16.48 7.42 2.99
C SER A 7 15.55 8.60 3.22
N GLU A 8 16.06 9.83 3.14
CA GLU A 8 15.27 11.06 3.24
C GLU A 8 14.22 11.16 2.13
N LEU A 9 14.62 10.81 0.90
CA LEU A 9 13.69 10.73 -0.23
C LEU A 9 12.59 9.71 0.01
N ALA A 10 12.95 8.50 0.46
CA ALA A 10 11.98 7.45 0.75
C ALA A 10 10.96 7.87 1.81
N SER A 11 11.39 8.57 2.86
CA SER A 11 10.48 9.08 3.89
C SER A 11 9.61 10.24 3.41
N CYS A 12 10.14 11.13 2.58
CA CYS A 12 9.34 12.17 1.94
C CYS A 12 8.22 11.57 1.06
N LEU A 13 8.54 10.53 0.29
CA LEU A 13 7.56 9.77 -0.48
C LEU A 13 6.58 9.02 0.43
N GLY A 14 7.05 8.48 1.56
CA GLY A 14 6.23 7.81 2.57
C GLY A 14 5.14 8.73 3.14
N ARG A 15 5.48 10.00 3.44
CA ARG A 15 4.49 11.01 3.88
C ARG A 15 3.43 11.31 2.81
N GLN A 16 3.80 11.17 1.54
CA GLN A 16 2.90 11.37 0.40
C GLN A 16 2.29 10.06 -0.13
N ALA A 17 2.37 8.97 0.64
CA ALA A 17 1.97 7.64 0.17
C ALA A 17 0.54 7.60 -0.39
N GLU A 18 -0.42 8.32 0.20
CA GLU A 18 -1.79 8.34 -0.31
C GLU A 18 -1.89 9.02 -1.68
N ALA A 19 -1.19 10.14 -1.89
CA ALA A 19 -1.18 10.84 -3.18
C ALA A 19 -0.54 9.97 -4.27
N VAL A 20 0.57 9.30 -3.94
CA VAL A 20 1.23 8.33 -4.83
C VAL A 20 0.30 7.18 -5.18
N CYS A 21 -0.38 6.60 -4.18
CA CYS A 21 -1.33 5.50 -4.41
C CYS A 21 -2.51 5.94 -5.28
N ARG A 22 -3.08 7.13 -5.06
CA ARG A 22 -4.14 7.67 -5.92
C ARG A 22 -3.69 7.86 -7.36
N ARG A 23 -2.43 8.24 -7.58
CA ARG A 23 -1.88 8.50 -8.92
C ARG A 23 -1.52 7.23 -9.69
N TYR A 24 -0.88 6.27 -9.03
CA TYR A 24 -0.29 5.10 -9.71
C TYR A 24 -1.00 3.77 -9.38
N LEU A 25 -1.71 3.70 -8.26
CA LEU A 25 -2.45 2.52 -7.79
C LEU A 25 -3.96 2.82 -7.74
N SER A 26 -4.48 3.46 -8.80
CA SER A 26 -5.85 3.97 -8.88
C SER A 26 -6.95 2.91 -8.78
N ASN A 27 -6.65 1.64 -9.06
CA ASN A 27 -7.60 0.53 -8.90
C ASN A 27 -7.68 0.03 -7.45
N GLY A 28 -6.85 0.58 -6.57
CA GLY A 28 -6.95 0.37 -5.14
C GLY A 28 -7.90 1.35 -4.46
N ARG A 29 -8.03 1.20 -3.14
CA ARG A 29 -8.86 2.09 -2.31
C ARG A 29 -8.26 2.29 -0.93
N ARG A 30 -8.62 3.40 -0.29
CA ARG A 30 -8.27 3.66 1.10
C ARG A 30 -9.16 2.85 2.05
N VAL A 31 -8.54 2.07 2.93
CA VAL A 31 -9.18 1.33 4.02
C VAL A 31 -8.47 1.68 5.33
N GLY A 32 -9.08 2.57 6.12
CA GLY A 32 -8.49 3.06 7.37
C GLY A 32 -7.14 3.75 7.16
N ARG A 33 -6.06 3.13 7.66
CA ARG A 33 -4.68 3.63 7.54
C ARG A 33 -3.91 3.01 6.37
N TYR A 34 -4.58 2.29 5.49
CA TYR A 34 -3.96 1.55 4.40
C TYR A 34 -4.58 1.91 3.05
N TRP A 35 -3.79 1.79 1.98
CA TRP A 35 -4.28 1.63 0.61
C TRP A 35 -4.29 0.14 0.30
N VAL A 36 -5.36 -0.38 -0.27
CA VAL A 36 -5.51 -1.81 -0.61
C VAL A 36 -5.69 -1.93 -2.11
N VAL A 37 -4.90 -2.77 -2.76
CA VAL A 37 -4.87 -3.01 -4.21
C VAL A 37 -4.55 -4.49 -4.49
N GLY A 38 -4.68 -4.94 -5.73
CA GLY A 38 -4.29 -6.29 -6.14
C GLY A 38 -2.78 -6.47 -6.04
N ASP A 39 -2.02 -5.72 -6.82
CA ASP A 39 -0.56 -5.86 -6.90
C ASP A 39 0.11 -4.53 -7.29
N ALA A 40 1.44 -4.57 -7.41
CA ALA A 40 2.24 -3.42 -7.85
C ALA A 40 1.98 -3.01 -9.32
N ARG A 41 1.32 -3.86 -10.12
CA ARG A 41 0.87 -3.55 -11.49
C ARG A 41 -0.50 -2.87 -11.50
N ASN A 42 -1.01 -2.45 -10.34
CA ASN A 42 -2.32 -1.81 -10.19
C ASN A 42 -3.48 -2.72 -10.63
N THR A 43 -3.35 -4.05 -10.50
CA THR A 43 -4.54 -4.90 -10.65
C THR A 43 -5.54 -4.61 -9.55
N SER A 44 -6.84 -4.72 -9.84
CA SER A 44 -7.87 -4.64 -8.81
C SER A 44 -7.76 -5.86 -7.89
N GLY A 45 -7.86 -5.67 -6.57
CA GLY A 45 -7.77 -6.78 -5.63
C GLY A 45 -7.44 -6.34 -4.23
N ARG A 46 -6.97 -7.30 -3.41
CA ARG A 46 -6.65 -7.11 -2.00
C ARG A 46 -5.38 -7.83 -1.55
N SER A 47 -4.57 -8.30 -2.50
CA SER A 47 -3.31 -9.00 -2.20
C SER A 47 -2.21 -8.05 -1.76
N MET A 48 -2.26 -6.77 -2.14
CA MET A 48 -1.27 -5.77 -1.75
C MET A 48 -1.88 -4.65 -0.91
N PHE A 49 -1.12 -4.18 0.08
CA PHE A 49 -1.49 -3.02 0.87
C PHE A 49 -0.29 -2.10 1.16
N VAL A 50 -0.55 -0.80 1.21
CA VAL A 50 0.43 0.26 1.50
C VAL A 50 0.00 1.00 2.77
N ARG A 51 0.90 1.22 3.73
CA ARG A 51 0.63 2.04 4.91
C ARG A 51 0.59 3.52 4.55
N LEU A 52 -0.52 4.20 4.86
CA LEU A 52 -0.70 5.63 4.61
C LEU A 52 -0.31 6.51 5.80
N LYS A 53 -0.31 5.94 7.01
CA LYS A 53 0.04 6.64 8.25
C LYS A 53 1.01 5.80 9.07
N GLY A 54 2.02 6.46 9.65
CA GLY A 54 3.06 5.83 10.45
C GLY A 54 4.23 6.80 10.66
N PRO A 55 5.27 6.37 11.37
CA PRO A 55 6.53 7.12 11.43
C PRO A 55 7.17 7.24 10.04
N ASP A 56 8.12 8.17 9.90
CA ASP A 56 8.88 8.33 8.66
C ASP A 56 9.83 7.16 8.39
N PHE A 57 10.25 6.45 9.45
CA PHE A 57 11.19 5.35 9.39
C PHE A 57 10.80 4.21 10.34
N GLY A 58 11.34 3.03 10.09
CA GLY A 58 11.20 1.88 10.98
C GLY A 58 9.90 1.09 10.85
N LYS A 59 9.56 0.31 11.88
CA LYS A 59 8.43 -0.62 11.84
C LYS A 59 7.12 0.16 11.76
N GLY A 60 6.36 -0.11 10.70
CA GLY A 60 5.06 0.54 10.48
C GLY A 60 5.15 1.90 9.80
N ALA A 61 6.29 2.25 9.21
CA ALA A 61 6.46 3.51 8.49
C ALA A 61 5.44 3.71 7.37
N ALA A 62 5.10 4.97 7.11
CA ALA A 62 4.27 5.34 5.96
C ALA A 62 5.00 5.00 4.64
N GLY A 63 4.25 4.62 3.61
CA GLY A 63 4.78 4.13 2.34
C GLY A 63 5.25 2.67 2.36
N LYS A 64 5.40 2.04 3.53
CA LYS A 64 5.71 0.61 3.59
C LYS A 64 4.56 -0.20 2.98
N TRP A 65 4.88 -1.05 2.02
CA TRP A 65 3.93 -1.93 1.37
C TRP A 65 4.25 -3.40 1.61
N THR A 66 3.24 -4.24 1.47
CA THR A 66 3.36 -5.69 1.56
C THR A 66 2.37 -6.29 0.57
N GLU A 67 2.85 -7.28 -0.16
CA GLU A 67 2.06 -8.07 -1.09
C GLU A 67 2.02 -9.51 -0.57
N TYR A 68 0.83 -10.08 -0.57
CA TYR A 68 0.58 -11.48 -0.32
C TYR A 68 0.37 -12.17 -1.65
N VAL A 69 1.22 -13.13 -1.96
CA VAL A 69 0.90 -14.12 -2.98
C VAL A 69 -0.03 -15.13 -2.32
N ALA A 70 -1.34 -14.92 -2.43
CA ALA A 70 -2.28 -15.99 -2.09
C ALA A 70 -2.19 -17.04 -3.20
N PRO A 71 -1.83 -18.31 -2.92
CA PRO A 71 -2.02 -19.39 -3.88
C PRO A 71 -3.54 -19.65 -4.00
N ARG A 72 -4.31 -18.79 -4.70
CA ARG A 72 -5.76 -18.92 -4.97
C ARG A 72 -6.66 -19.36 -3.80
N VAL A 73 -6.22 -19.26 -2.55
CA VAL A 73 -6.93 -19.80 -1.38
C VAL A 73 -6.66 -18.86 -0.20
N MET A 74 -7.48 -17.81 -0.09
CA MET A 74 -8.04 -17.29 1.17
C MET A 74 -8.66 -15.90 0.93
N LEU A 75 -9.82 -15.88 0.27
CA LEU A 75 -10.93 -15.02 0.69
C LEU A 75 -12.19 -15.87 0.50
N ARG A 76 -12.90 -16.16 1.60
CA ARG A 76 -14.22 -16.78 1.49
C ARG A 76 -15.13 -15.81 0.71
N PRO A 77 -15.91 -16.27 -0.28
CA PRO A 77 -16.75 -15.40 -1.12
C PRO A 77 -17.86 -14.62 -0.40
N ARG A 78 -18.11 -14.84 0.90
CA ARG A 78 -19.35 -14.44 1.57
C ARG A 78 -19.41 -13.01 2.13
N ASP A 79 -18.33 -12.25 2.06
CA ASP A 79 -18.32 -10.86 2.56
C ASP A 79 -18.40 -9.80 1.43
N TRP A 80 -18.86 -10.17 0.23
CA TRP A 80 -18.88 -9.31 -0.97
C TRP A 80 -20.25 -8.73 -1.34
N ALA A 81 -21.31 -9.07 -0.61
CA ALA A 81 -22.56 -8.33 -0.73
C ALA A 81 -22.57 -7.22 0.31
N LEU A 82 -22.16 -6.01 -0.10
CA LEU A 82 -22.60 -4.68 0.36
C LEU A 82 -21.45 -3.66 0.22
N SER A 83 -21.66 -2.71 -0.69
CA SER A 83 -20.91 -1.46 -0.93
C SER A 83 -19.65 -1.53 -1.80
#